data_AF-A0A8J7U8T2-F1
#
_entry.id   AF-A0A8J7U8T2-F1
#
_cell.length_a   1.000
_cell.length_b   1.000
_cell.length_c   1.000
_cell.angle_alpha   90.00
_cell.angle_beta   90.00
_cell.angle_gamma   90.00
#
_symmetry.space_group_name_H-M   'P 1'
#
loop_
_entity.id
_entity.type
_entity.pdbx_description
1 polymer ?
#
loop_
_entity_poly.entity_id
_entity_poly.type
_entity_poly.pdbx_seq_one_letter_code
_entity_poly.pdbx_strand_id
1 'polypeptide(L)'
;MFCDQCRFSDSLNQPSKVFLSSDNEVLVGELCDRFRDWKEPWQFEQDYLEIQSQTFLSVLDFLVADSPTAIADHALEEVLLVHLEQDAPFSPRALKKARSLLWWKRVLSSRELLEVLQQKRLCIHFHPIIEAKTHQIFGYECLCRGLLEDGALIPPARLFEQARTSGLLFELDRSAREAALRTAKEKIAGKHIFINFLPTAIYNPNHCLRSTVRWVEELGLDPQKIVFEVVETEQVKNVGHLCRVLNHYREQGFKIALDDVGSGYSSLLQLLALRPDFMKIDREIIAGIDHTPAKQSVMGALHQIAGDNGITVLAEGVETRAEQQYLEAQGIPLLQGFLFGKPSPDPAPKIEVT
;
A
#
# COMPACT_ATOMS: atom_id res chain seq x y z
N MET A 1 7.98 -19.83 -7.13
CA MET A 1 8.67 -19.29 -5.93
C MET A 1 8.10 -17.91 -5.62
N PHE A 2 7.52 -17.72 -4.42
CA PHE A 2 7.00 -16.41 -3.96
C PHE A 2 8.16 -15.52 -3.49
N CYS A 3 7.97 -14.20 -3.45
CA CYS A 3 8.93 -13.25 -2.88
C CYS A 3 9.10 -13.53 -1.39
N ASP A 4 10.31 -13.42 -0.84
CA ASP A 4 10.55 -13.40 0.61
C ASP A 4 9.74 -12.30 1.33
N GLN A 5 9.37 -11.22 0.63
CA GLN A 5 8.53 -10.13 1.17
C GLN A 5 7.01 -10.36 0.97
N CYS A 6 6.58 -11.40 0.24
CA CYS A 6 5.15 -11.61 -0.04
C CYS A 6 4.38 -12.19 1.16
N ARG A 7 5.07 -12.91 2.06
CA ARG A 7 4.49 -13.59 3.24
C ARG A 7 5.35 -13.38 4.47
N PHE A 8 5.92 -12.18 4.57
CA PHE A 8 6.84 -11.87 5.64
C PHE A 8 6.10 -11.92 6.99
N SER A 9 4.92 -11.31 7.09
CA SER A 9 4.12 -11.35 8.31
C SER A 9 3.72 -12.77 8.72
N ASP A 10 3.31 -13.62 7.78
CA ASP A 10 2.95 -15.03 8.04
C ASP A 10 4.12 -15.82 8.65
N SER A 11 5.35 -15.52 8.23
CA SER A 11 6.55 -16.23 8.69
C SER A 11 6.84 -16.00 10.18
N LEU A 12 6.35 -14.89 10.77
CA LEU A 12 6.64 -14.54 12.16
C LEU A 12 5.96 -15.50 13.17
N ASN A 13 4.86 -16.14 12.76
CA ASN A 13 4.10 -17.07 13.60
C ASN A 13 4.43 -18.56 13.34
N GLN A 14 5.50 -18.85 12.59
CA GLN A 14 5.91 -20.21 12.29
C GLN A 14 7.04 -20.68 13.22
N PRO A 15 7.16 -22.00 13.47
CA PRO A 15 8.31 -22.56 14.16
C PRO A 15 9.62 -22.22 13.47
N SER A 16 10.60 -21.81 14.27
CA SER A 16 11.77 -21.13 13.76
C SER A 16 13.05 -21.41 14.53
N LYS A 17 14.17 -21.26 13.80
CA LYS A 17 15.50 -21.08 14.36
C LYS A 17 15.91 -19.63 14.20
N VAL A 18 16.31 -19.02 15.31
CA VAL A 18 16.74 -17.62 15.37
C VAL A 18 18.21 -17.60 15.74
N PHE A 19 18.98 -16.89 14.95
CA PHE A 19 20.39 -16.63 15.21
C PHE A 19 20.53 -15.16 15.56
N LEU A 20 21.18 -14.89 16.69
CA LEU A 20 21.42 -13.55 17.19
C LEU A 20 22.92 -13.35 17.40
N SER A 21 23.46 -12.26 16.87
CA SER A 21 24.88 -11.92 16.99
C SER A 21 25.09 -10.43 17.18
N SER A 22 26.16 -10.05 17.86
CA SER A 22 26.63 -8.67 17.96
C SER A 22 28.15 -8.65 18.11
N ASP A 23 28.81 -7.64 17.53
CA ASP A 23 30.25 -7.43 17.71
C ASP A 23 30.59 -6.84 19.09
N ASN A 24 29.56 -6.47 19.88
CA ASN A 24 29.68 -5.89 21.20
C ASN A 24 29.56 -6.98 22.27
N GLU A 25 30.70 -7.41 22.82
CA GLU A 25 30.77 -8.51 23.80
C GLU A 25 29.93 -8.25 25.07
N VAL A 26 29.81 -6.98 25.50
CA VAL A 26 28.99 -6.62 26.68
C VAL A 26 27.52 -6.89 26.38
N LEU A 27 27.07 -6.47 25.20
CA LEU A 27 25.69 -6.66 24.75
C LEU A 27 25.34 -8.14 24.55
N VAL A 28 26.28 -8.95 24.05
CA VAL A 28 26.14 -10.41 23.98
C VAL A 28 25.96 -11.01 25.38
N GLY A 29 26.74 -10.56 26.36
CA GLY A 29 26.60 -10.97 27.75
C GLY A 29 25.21 -10.65 28.33
N GLU A 30 24.74 -9.41 28.12
CA GLU A 30 23.39 -8.99 28.55
C GLU A 30 22.27 -9.82 27.92
N LEU A 31 22.39 -10.14 26.63
CA LEU A 31 21.44 -10.99 25.92
C LEU A 31 21.45 -12.43 26.46
N CYS A 32 22.63 -13.03 26.65
CA CYS A 32 22.77 -14.36 27.25
C CYS A 32 22.14 -14.42 28.65
N ASP A 33 22.35 -13.39 29.48
CA ASP A 33 21.75 -13.30 30.80
C ASP A 33 20.22 -13.21 30.73
N ARG A 34 19.68 -12.45 29.76
CA ARG A 34 18.24 -12.37 29.51
C ARG A 34 17.66 -13.72 29.11
N PHE A 35 18.32 -14.47 28.22
CA PHE A 35 17.85 -15.80 27.77
C PHE A 35 17.92 -16.90 28.84
N ARG A 36 18.49 -16.67 30.03
CA ARG A 36 18.42 -17.65 31.13
C ARG A 36 16.99 -17.98 31.56
N ASP A 37 16.08 -17.02 31.45
CA ASP A 37 14.65 -17.19 31.76
C ASP A 37 13.81 -17.68 30.57
N TRP A 38 14.43 -17.87 29.40
CA TRP A 38 13.78 -18.41 28.21
C TRP A 38 13.49 -19.90 28.35
N LYS A 39 12.29 -20.33 27.93
CA LYS A 39 11.78 -21.68 28.21
C LYS A 39 12.09 -22.70 27.12
N GLU A 40 12.42 -22.25 25.91
CA GLU A 40 12.67 -23.14 24.77
C GLU A 40 14.19 -23.36 24.59
N PRO A 41 14.61 -24.42 23.84
CA PRO A 41 16.03 -24.72 23.67
C PRO A 41 16.80 -23.56 23.04
N TRP A 42 17.91 -23.19 23.66
CA TRP A 42 18.86 -22.23 23.12
C TRP A 42 20.29 -22.63 23.48
N GLN A 43 21.25 -22.16 22.68
CA GLN A 43 22.67 -22.39 22.90
C GLN A 43 23.48 -21.18 22.44
N PHE A 44 24.66 -20.99 23.03
CA PHE A 44 25.64 -20.01 22.57
C PHE A 44 26.79 -20.76 21.88
N GLU A 45 27.01 -20.48 20.60
CA GLU A 45 28.06 -21.10 19.80
C GLU A 45 28.99 -20.02 19.24
N GLN A 46 30.27 -20.09 19.61
CA GLN A 46 31.31 -19.13 19.20
C GLN A 46 30.90 -17.68 19.51
N ASP A 47 30.27 -17.01 18.55
CA ASP A 47 29.93 -15.58 18.56
C ASP A 47 28.43 -15.31 18.33
N TYR A 48 27.56 -16.33 18.39
CA TYR A 48 26.11 -16.17 18.23
C TYR A 48 25.29 -17.02 19.21
N LEU A 49 24.08 -16.52 19.50
CA LEU A 49 23.03 -17.28 20.17
C LEU A 49 22.15 -17.95 19.11
N GLU A 50 21.94 -19.24 19.23
CA GLU A 50 20.93 -19.99 18.49
C GLU A 50 19.76 -20.30 19.41
N ILE A 51 18.56 -19.87 19.01
CA ILE A 51 17.32 -20.09 19.75
C ILE A 51 16.35 -20.88 18.87
N GLN A 52 15.80 -21.96 19.42
CA GLN A 52 14.64 -22.62 18.84
C GLN A 52 13.38 -22.04 19.47
N SER A 53 12.38 -21.72 18.64
CA SER A 53 11.10 -21.27 19.13
C SER A 53 9.92 -21.74 18.29
N GLN A 54 8.78 -21.99 18.95
CA GLN A 54 7.51 -22.26 18.29
C GLN A 54 7.05 -21.11 17.38
N THR A 55 7.42 -19.86 17.70
CA THR A 55 7.17 -18.71 16.83
C THR A 55 8.34 -17.74 16.89
N PHE A 56 8.67 -17.10 15.77
CA PHE A 56 9.68 -16.05 15.82
C PHE A 56 9.19 -14.83 16.63
N LEU A 57 7.88 -14.55 16.60
CA LEU A 57 7.28 -13.45 17.34
C LEU A 57 7.50 -13.55 18.85
N SER A 58 7.43 -14.75 19.45
CA SER A 58 7.70 -14.93 20.88
C SER A 58 9.15 -14.60 21.26
N VAL A 59 10.12 -14.86 20.37
CA VAL A 59 11.52 -14.47 20.59
C VAL A 59 11.68 -12.95 20.54
N LEU A 60 11.06 -12.31 19.56
CA LEU A 60 11.08 -10.85 19.45
C LEU A 60 10.42 -10.19 20.67
N ASP A 61 9.27 -10.70 21.11
CA ASP A 61 8.55 -10.21 22.29
C ASP A 61 9.42 -10.34 23.54
N PHE A 62 10.10 -11.46 23.69
CA PHE A 62 11.02 -11.67 24.81
C PHE A 62 12.20 -10.69 24.81
N LEU A 63 12.78 -10.44 23.64
CA LEU A 63 13.91 -9.53 23.45
C LEU A 63 13.54 -8.06 23.64
N VAL A 64 12.34 -7.67 23.19
CA VAL A 64 11.91 -6.26 23.12
C VAL A 64 10.96 -5.88 24.26
N ALA A 65 10.41 -6.85 25.01
CA ALA A 65 9.55 -6.58 26.18
C ALA A 65 10.19 -5.55 27.12
N ASP A 66 9.36 -4.62 27.60
CA ASP A 66 9.76 -3.59 28.56
C ASP A 66 10.27 -4.26 29.85
N SER A 67 11.59 -4.34 29.95
CA SER A 67 12.32 -4.72 31.15
C SER A 67 12.77 -3.45 31.88
N PRO A 68 12.91 -3.47 33.22
CA PRO A 68 13.56 -2.38 33.97
C PRO A 68 14.95 -2.01 33.45
N THR A 69 15.59 -2.91 32.70
CA THR A 69 16.86 -2.74 31.96
C THR A 69 16.59 -2.69 30.46
N ALA A 70 15.80 -1.73 30.00
CA ALA A 70 15.58 -1.54 28.57
C ALA A 70 16.90 -1.19 27.86
N ILE A 71 17.32 -2.04 26.92
CA ILE A 71 18.48 -1.79 26.07
C ILE A 71 18.19 -0.55 25.23
N ALA A 72 19.12 0.41 25.22
CA ALA A 72 18.96 1.65 24.48
C ALA A 72 18.90 1.39 22.96
N ASP A 73 18.13 2.20 22.23
CA ASP A 73 17.89 1.98 20.79
C ASP A 73 19.17 1.90 19.94
N HIS A 74 20.23 2.61 20.31
CA HIS A 74 21.52 2.55 19.61
C HIS A 74 22.19 1.17 19.73
N ALA A 75 22.09 0.53 20.91
CA ALA A 75 22.61 -0.81 21.12
C ALA A 75 21.77 -1.87 20.37
N LEU A 76 20.45 -1.67 20.25
CA LEU A 76 19.59 -2.55 19.46
C LEU A 76 19.95 -2.57 17.96
N GLU A 77 20.61 -1.52 17.45
CA GLU A 77 21.07 -1.49 16.05
C GLU A 77 22.27 -2.42 15.82
N GLU A 78 23.07 -2.68 16.86
CA GLU A 78 24.27 -3.55 16.84
C GLU A 78 23.94 -5.04 16.98
N VAL A 79 22.68 -5.38 17.29
CA VAL A 79 22.22 -6.77 17.41
C VAL A 79 21.60 -7.21 16.10
N LEU A 80 22.22 -8.16 15.40
CA LEU A 80 21.70 -8.73 14.16
C LEU A 80 20.94 -10.01 14.44
N LEU A 81 19.76 -10.14 13.82
CA LEU A 81 18.93 -11.32 13.86
C LEU A 81 18.77 -11.93 12.47
N VAL A 82 18.95 -13.23 12.38
CA VAL A 82 18.58 -14.05 11.23
C VAL A 82 17.53 -15.05 11.68
N HIS A 83 16.35 -14.98 11.07
CA HIS A 83 15.26 -15.92 11.27
C HIS A 83 15.21 -16.92 10.11
N LEU A 84 15.22 -18.22 10.42
CA LEU A 84 15.04 -19.34 9.50
C LEU A 84 13.92 -20.27 9.95
N GLU A 85 13.31 -20.97 9.00
CA GLU A 85 12.39 -22.08 9.29
C GLU A 85 13.08 -23.15 10.14
N GLN A 86 12.33 -23.85 10.99
CA GLN A 86 12.88 -24.79 11.98
C GLN A 86 13.79 -25.89 11.39
N ASP A 87 13.55 -26.37 10.17
CA ASP A 87 14.40 -27.41 9.57
C ASP A 87 15.43 -26.86 8.58
N ALA A 88 15.47 -25.54 8.37
CA ALA A 88 16.38 -24.94 7.43
C ALA A 88 17.83 -24.94 7.98
N PRO A 89 18.83 -25.37 7.17
CA PRO A 89 20.22 -25.27 7.57
C PRO A 89 20.68 -23.81 7.53
N PHE A 90 21.54 -23.43 8.47
CA PHE A 90 22.23 -22.15 8.38
C PHE A 90 23.13 -22.15 7.14
N SER A 91 23.11 -21.06 6.38
CA SER A 91 23.98 -20.88 5.21
C SER A 91 24.43 -19.43 5.10
N PRO A 92 25.59 -19.12 4.50
CA PRO A 92 26.02 -17.75 4.29
C PRO A 92 25.01 -16.88 3.50
N ARG A 93 24.11 -17.50 2.73
CA ARG A 93 23.03 -16.79 2.03
C ARG A 93 21.95 -16.27 2.99
N ALA A 94 21.74 -16.93 4.13
CA ALA A 94 20.79 -16.51 5.16
C ALA A 94 21.15 -15.14 5.75
N LEU A 95 22.44 -14.79 5.80
CA LEU A 95 22.92 -13.49 6.27
C LEU A 95 22.35 -12.31 5.46
N LYS A 96 21.94 -12.52 4.19
CA LYS A 96 21.25 -11.47 3.41
C LYS A 96 19.89 -11.10 3.99
N LYS A 97 19.31 -11.97 4.81
CA LYS A 97 18.05 -11.75 5.54
C LYS A 97 18.28 -11.15 6.94
N ALA A 98 19.53 -10.94 7.36
CA ALA A 98 19.84 -10.34 8.65
C ALA A 98 19.23 -8.94 8.77
N ARG A 99 18.65 -8.64 9.94
CA ARG A 99 18.10 -7.33 10.28
C ARG A 99 18.47 -6.99 11.72
N SER A 100 18.62 -5.71 12.02
CA SER A 100 18.90 -5.27 13.39
C SER A 100 17.70 -5.54 14.31
N LEU A 101 17.96 -5.73 15.60
CA LEU A 101 16.90 -5.85 16.61
C LEU A 101 16.07 -4.57 16.69
N LEU A 102 16.67 -3.40 16.44
CA LEU A 102 15.94 -2.14 16.31
C LEU A 102 14.94 -2.17 15.14
N TRP A 103 15.31 -2.76 14.00
CA TRP A 103 14.38 -2.94 12.88
C TRP A 103 13.20 -3.84 13.29
N TRP A 104 13.47 -4.95 13.99
CA TRP A 104 12.42 -5.83 14.50
C TRP A 104 11.54 -5.18 15.58
N LYS A 105 12.11 -4.33 16.43
CA LYS A 105 11.35 -3.51 17.39
C LYS A 105 10.34 -2.60 16.69
N ARG A 106 10.70 -2.02 15.54
CA ARG A 106 9.76 -1.21 14.71
C ARG A 106 8.66 -2.06 14.05
N VAL A 107 8.98 -3.30 13.69
CA VAL A 107 7.97 -4.27 13.23
C VAL A 107 6.99 -4.59 14.37
N LEU A 108 7.48 -4.85 15.57
CA LEU A 108 6.65 -5.10 16.75
C LEU A 108 5.83 -3.89 17.19
N SER A 109 6.31 -2.65 17.00
CA SER A 109 5.50 -1.46 17.30
C SER A 109 4.30 -1.30 16.35
N SER A 110 4.23 -2.12 15.29
CA SER A 110 3.15 -2.14 14.30
C SER A 110 2.29 -3.41 14.41
N ARG A 111 2.04 -3.92 15.64
CA ARG A 111 1.25 -5.17 15.86
C ARG A 111 -0.10 -5.15 15.18
N GLU A 112 -0.84 -4.05 15.28
CA GLU A 112 -2.16 -3.91 14.67
C GLU A 112 -2.09 -4.18 13.16
N LEU A 113 -1.08 -3.66 12.47
CA LEU A 113 -0.86 -3.90 11.05
C LEU A 113 -0.51 -5.38 10.78
N LEU A 114 0.38 -5.97 11.58
CA LEU A 114 0.73 -7.39 11.44
C LEU A 114 -0.50 -8.28 11.56
N GLU A 115 -1.32 -8.07 12.59
CA GLU A 115 -2.54 -8.84 12.82
C GLU A 115 -3.55 -8.67 11.68
N VAL A 116 -3.71 -7.43 11.18
CA VAL A 116 -4.59 -7.15 10.04
C VAL A 116 -4.12 -7.88 8.78
N LEU A 117 -2.81 -7.91 8.51
CA LEU A 117 -2.24 -8.59 7.34
C LEU A 117 -2.35 -10.12 7.46
N GLN A 118 -1.92 -10.69 8.60
CA GLN A 118 -1.94 -12.14 8.85
C GLN A 118 -3.36 -12.70 8.80
N GLN A 119 -4.32 -12.00 9.40
CA GLN A 119 -5.73 -12.42 9.41
C GLN A 119 -6.51 -11.97 8.16
N LYS A 120 -5.85 -11.30 7.21
CA LYS A 120 -6.46 -10.76 5.96
C LYS A 120 -7.67 -9.86 6.21
N ARG A 121 -7.59 -9.02 7.24
CA ARG A 121 -8.65 -8.09 7.68
C ARG A 121 -8.57 -6.71 7.03
N LEU A 122 -8.11 -6.66 5.78
CA LEU A 122 -8.26 -5.46 4.96
C LEU A 122 -9.66 -5.45 4.36
N CYS A 123 -10.39 -4.36 4.58
CA CYS A 123 -11.69 -4.12 3.96
C CYS A 123 -11.63 -2.96 2.97
N ILE A 124 -12.55 -2.97 2.01
CA ILE A 124 -12.54 -2.04 0.88
C ILE A 124 -13.81 -1.20 0.95
N HIS A 125 -13.64 0.11 0.98
CA HIS A 125 -14.72 1.06 0.79
C HIS A 125 -14.68 1.54 -0.67
N PHE A 126 -15.85 1.66 -1.28
CA PHE A 126 -16.02 2.06 -2.67
C PHE A 126 -16.49 3.51 -2.73
N HIS A 127 -15.72 4.37 -3.41
CA HIS A 127 -16.10 5.76 -3.66
C HIS A 127 -16.55 5.88 -5.13
N PRO A 128 -17.83 6.22 -5.40
CA PRO A 128 -18.36 6.18 -6.76
C PRO A 128 -17.75 7.28 -7.65
N ILE A 129 -17.36 6.87 -8.85
CA ILE A 129 -16.98 7.76 -9.95
C ILE A 129 -18.11 7.73 -10.97
N ILE A 130 -18.64 8.89 -11.33
CA ILE A 130 -19.77 9.02 -12.25
C ILE A 130 -19.36 9.67 -13.57
N GLU A 131 -20.10 9.33 -14.63
CA GLU A 131 -20.08 10.10 -15.87
C GLU A 131 -20.85 11.41 -15.69
N ALA A 132 -20.21 12.54 -15.99
CA ALA A 132 -20.78 13.86 -15.77
C ALA A 132 -22.07 14.11 -16.60
N LYS A 133 -22.14 13.57 -17.82
CA LYS A 133 -23.28 13.79 -18.72
C LYS A 133 -24.50 12.92 -18.38
N THR A 134 -24.27 11.69 -17.96
CA THR A 134 -25.33 10.67 -17.81
C THR A 134 -25.67 10.40 -16.34
N HIS A 135 -24.80 10.84 -15.42
CA HIS A 135 -24.81 10.52 -13.98
C HIS A 135 -24.81 9.02 -13.70
N GLN A 136 -24.41 8.21 -14.68
CA GLN A 136 -24.22 6.79 -14.49
C GLN A 136 -22.89 6.52 -13.80
N ILE A 137 -22.88 5.49 -12.96
CA ILE A 137 -21.66 5.04 -12.29
C ILE A 137 -20.72 4.44 -13.34
N PHE A 138 -19.59 5.11 -13.54
CA PHE A 138 -18.49 4.70 -14.41
C PHE A 138 -17.63 3.61 -13.75
N GLY A 139 -17.37 3.79 -12.46
CA GLY A 139 -16.44 2.98 -11.69
C GLY A 139 -16.46 3.35 -10.21
N TYR A 140 -15.55 2.72 -9.46
CA TYR A 140 -15.34 3.04 -8.06
C TYR A 140 -13.85 3.05 -7.76
N GLU A 141 -13.44 3.98 -6.92
CA GLU A 141 -12.16 3.93 -6.22
C GLU A 141 -12.26 3.00 -5.02
N CYS A 142 -11.32 2.05 -4.95
CA CYS A 142 -11.23 1.04 -3.91
C CYS A 142 -10.29 1.52 -2.80
N LEU A 143 -10.89 2.08 -1.76
CA LEU A 143 -10.18 2.68 -0.64
C LEU A 143 -10.00 1.66 0.50
N CYS A 144 -8.77 1.24 0.72
CA CYS A 144 -8.43 0.24 1.73
C CYS A 144 -8.59 0.79 3.16
N ARG A 145 -9.08 -0.06 4.06
CA ARG A 145 -9.19 0.15 5.51
C ARG A 145 -8.74 -1.12 6.24
N GLY A 146 -8.21 -0.97 7.44
CA GLY A 146 -7.90 -2.12 8.31
C GLY A 146 -9.08 -2.35 9.24
N LEU A 147 -9.37 -3.60 9.59
CA LEU A 147 -10.43 -3.94 10.54
C LEU A 147 -9.83 -4.59 11.79
N LEU A 148 -9.97 -3.95 12.94
CA LEU A 148 -9.60 -4.48 14.25
C LEU A 148 -10.59 -5.56 14.73
N GLU A 149 -10.23 -6.31 15.77
CA GLU A 149 -11.01 -7.48 16.21
C GLU A 149 -12.36 -7.07 16.82
N ASP A 150 -12.40 -5.88 17.41
CA ASP A 150 -13.59 -5.23 17.93
C ASP A 150 -14.47 -4.59 16.83
N GLY A 151 -14.04 -4.67 15.56
CA GLY A 151 -14.71 -4.08 14.40
C GLY A 151 -14.35 -2.62 14.12
N ALA A 152 -13.45 -2.00 14.88
CA ALA A 152 -13.00 -0.64 14.61
C ALA A 152 -12.17 -0.55 13.31
N LEU A 153 -12.34 0.54 12.56
CA LEU A 153 -11.63 0.78 11.32
C LEU A 153 -10.30 1.52 11.57
N ILE A 154 -9.24 1.01 10.97
CA ILE A 154 -7.95 1.70 10.83
C ILE A 154 -7.96 2.50 9.52
N PRO A 155 -7.77 3.83 9.57
CA PRO A 155 -7.70 4.64 8.37
C PRO A 155 -6.43 4.33 7.55
N PRO A 156 -6.46 4.52 6.22
CA PRO A 156 -5.35 4.18 5.34
C PRO A 156 -4.06 4.93 5.71
N ALA A 157 -4.14 6.21 6.07
CA ALA A 157 -2.97 6.99 6.47
C ALA A 157 -2.17 6.31 7.59
N ARG A 158 -2.85 5.82 8.64
CA ARG A 158 -2.22 5.09 9.76
C ARG A 158 -1.63 3.75 9.31
N LEU A 159 -2.35 3.00 8.46
CA LEU A 159 -1.82 1.73 7.92
C LEU A 159 -0.53 1.94 7.14
N PHE A 160 -0.50 2.93 6.24
CA PHE A 160 0.67 3.20 5.40
C PHE A 160 1.82 3.81 6.21
N GLU A 161 1.55 4.62 7.23
CA GLU A 161 2.56 5.10 8.16
C GLU A 161 3.21 3.93 8.92
N GLN A 162 2.40 3.07 9.54
CA GLN A 162 2.88 1.87 10.24
C GLN A 162 3.69 0.98 9.28
N ALA A 163 3.21 0.76 8.06
CA ALA A 163 3.90 -0.06 7.07
C ALA A 163 5.24 0.56 6.63
N ARG A 164 5.34 1.89 6.56
CA ARG A 164 6.58 2.59 6.19
C ARG A 164 7.64 2.47 7.29
N THR A 165 7.26 2.65 8.55
CA THR A 165 8.19 2.57 9.68
C THR A 165 8.62 1.13 10.00
N SER A 166 7.76 0.13 9.71
CA SER A 166 8.04 -1.30 9.90
C SER A 166 8.61 -2.01 8.65
N GLY A 167 8.74 -1.33 7.51
CA GLY A 167 9.22 -1.95 6.27
C GLY A 167 8.23 -2.95 5.63
N LEU A 168 6.95 -2.89 5.99
CA LEU A 168 5.86 -3.75 5.51
C LEU A 168 5.11 -3.17 4.30
N LEU A 169 5.54 -2.04 3.73
CA LEU A 169 4.84 -1.36 2.64
C LEU A 169 4.49 -2.28 1.47
N PHE A 170 5.42 -3.14 1.05
CA PHE A 170 5.16 -4.06 -0.06
C PHE A 170 4.08 -5.10 0.26
N GLU A 171 4.08 -5.63 1.49
CA GLU A 171 3.09 -6.63 1.90
C GLU A 171 1.71 -6.00 2.05
N LEU A 172 1.63 -4.78 2.59
CA LEU A 172 0.39 -4.01 2.67
C LEU A 172 -0.16 -3.66 1.29
N ASP A 173 0.65 -3.06 0.43
CA ASP A 173 0.29 -2.65 -0.94
C ASP A 173 -0.19 -3.85 -1.79
N ARG A 174 0.50 -5.00 -1.70
CA ARG A 174 0.05 -6.26 -2.32
C ARG A 174 -1.30 -6.71 -1.75
N SER A 175 -1.42 -6.78 -0.42
CA SER A 175 -2.63 -7.30 0.24
C SER A 175 -3.84 -6.41 -0.03
N ALA A 176 -3.65 -5.08 -0.11
CA ALA A 176 -4.68 -4.11 -0.46
C ALA A 176 -5.17 -4.32 -1.90
N ARG A 177 -4.27 -4.50 -2.88
CA ARG A 177 -4.66 -4.85 -4.27
C ARG A 177 -5.48 -6.14 -4.32
N GLU A 178 -5.04 -7.17 -3.60
CA GLU A 178 -5.72 -8.47 -3.60
C GLU A 178 -7.12 -8.38 -2.97
N ALA A 179 -7.25 -7.65 -1.86
CA ALA A 179 -8.54 -7.38 -1.24
C ALA A 179 -9.46 -6.58 -2.18
N ALA A 180 -8.95 -5.52 -2.80
CA ALA A 180 -9.69 -4.71 -3.77
C ALA A 180 -10.26 -5.55 -4.91
N LEU A 181 -9.44 -6.38 -5.57
CA LEU A 181 -9.90 -7.21 -6.69
C LEU A 181 -10.96 -8.23 -6.28
N ARG A 182 -10.77 -8.90 -5.14
CA ARG A 182 -11.72 -9.89 -4.61
C ARG A 182 -13.07 -9.26 -4.29
N THR A 183 -13.07 -8.18 -3.50
CA THR A 183 -14.31 -7.51 -3.11
C THR A 183 -14.97 -6.84 -4.32
N ALA A 184 -14.20 -6.32 -5.27
CA ALA A 184 -14.74 -5.71 -6.47
C ALA A 184 -15.45 -6.72 -7.38
N LYS A 185 -14.92 -7.94 -7.51
CA LYS A 185 -15.59 -9.03 -8.24
C LYS A 185 -16.98 -9.32 -7.68
N GLU A 186 -17.13 -9.27 -6.37
CA GLU A 186 -18.40 -9.55 -5.68
C GLU A 186 -19.39 -8.38 -5.76
N LYS A 187 -18.92 -7.14 -5.55
CA LYS A 187 -19.79 -5.98 -5.32
C LYS A 187 -20.00 -5.05 -6.51
N ILE A 188 -19.03 -4.96 -7.44
CA ILE A 188 -19.03 -3.96 -8.52
C ILE A 188 -18.64 -4.57 -9.88
N ALA A 189 -19.00 -5.82 -10.11
CA ALA A 189 -18.68 -6.54 -11.34
C ALA A 189 -19.05 -5.74 -12.61
N GLY A 190 -18.09 -5.64 -13.55
CA GLY A 190 -18.27 -4.94 -14.83
C GLY A 190 -18.05 -3.42 -14.79
N LYS A 191 -17.86 -2.82 -13.61
CA LYS A 191 -17.48 -1.41 -13.45
C LYS A 191 -15.96 -1.23 -13.47
N HIS A 192 -15.48 -0.01 -13.71
CA HIS A 192 -14.06 0.28 -13.55
C HIS A 192 -13.66 0.23 -12.06
N ILE A 193 -12.50 -0.34 -11.78
CA ILE A 193 -11.95 -0.58 -10.45
C ILE A 193 -10.67 0.24 -10.37
N PHE A 194 -10.74 1.38 -9.68
CA PHE A 194 -9.58 2.24 -9.43
C PHE A 194 -8.90 1.77 -8.14
N ILE A 195 -7.60 1.50 -8.19
CA ILE A 195 -6.82 0.95 -7.10
C ILE A 195 -5.55 1.77 -6.93
N ASN A 196 -5.37 2.34 -5.74
CA ASN A 196 -4.15 3.00 -5.34
C ASN A 196 -2.95 2.04 -5.44
N PHE A 197 -1.84 2.54 -5.98
CA PHE A 197 -0.63 1.77 -6.20
C PHE A 197 0.60 2.55 -5.73
N LEU A 198 1.47 1.91 -4.93
CA LEU A 198 2.74 2.49 -4.48
C LEU A 198 3.92 2.01 -5.35
N PRO A 199 4.48 2.84 -6.24
CA PRO A 199 5.63 2.45 -7.07
C PRO A 199 6.88 2.11 -6.26
N THR A 200 7.07 2.79 -5.13
CA THR A 200 8.20 2.60 -4.22
C THR A 200 8.20 1.20 -3.58
N ALA A 201 7.04 0.53 -3.53
CA ALA A 201 6.94 -0.86 -3.08
C ALA A 201 7.39 -1.87 -4.16
N ILE A 202 7.43 -1.49 -5.45
CA ILE A 202 7.78 -2.39 -6.54
C ILE A 202 9.22 -2.25 -6.92
N TYR A 203 10.04 -3.23 -6.55
CA TYR A 203 11.43 -3.30 -7.00
C TYR A 203 11.60 -4.16 -8.27
N ASN A 204 10.74 -5.15 -8.51
CA ASN A 204 10.73 -5.99 -9.71
C ASN A 204 9.30 -6.19 -10.22
N PRO A 205 8.87 -5.47 -11.28
CA PRO A 205 7.50 -5.54 -11.80
C PRO A 205 7.03 -6.97 -12.09
N ASN A 206 7.86 -7.76 -12.80
CA ASN A 206 7.52 -9.13 -13.20
C ASN A 206 7.20 -10.05 -12.01
N HIS A 207 7.83 -9.79 -10.86
CA HIS A 207 7.65 -10.62 -9.67
C HIS A 207 6.59 -10.05 -8.73
N CYS A 208 6.62 -8.74 -8.50
CA CYS A 208 5.73 -8.02 -7.60
C CYS A 208 4.27 -8.00 -8.09
N LEU A 209 4.07 -7.99 -9.41
CA LEU A 209 2.74 -7.86 -10.03
C LEU A 209 2.12 -9.19 -10.43
N ARG A 210 2.91 -10.26 -10.39
CA ARG A 210 2.45 -11.60 -10.74
C ARG A 210 1.22 -12.05 -9.93
N SER A 211 1.14 -11.68 -8.64
CA SER A 211 -0.03 -12.04 -7.83
C SER A 211 -1.27 -11.27 -8.28
N THR A 212 -1.14 -10.00 -8.61
CA THR A 212 -2.22 -9.17 -9.14
C THR A 212 -2.75 -9.73 -10.47
N VAL A 213 -1.87 -10.01 -11.44
CA VAL A 213 -2.26 -10.62 -12.72
C VAL A 213 -2.99 -11.95 -12.51
N ARG A 214 -2.42 -12.82 -11.67
CA ARG A 214 -3.03 -14.10 -11.32
C ARG A 214 -4.43 -13.94 -10.70
N TRP A 215 -4.63 -12.98 -9.79
CA TRP A 215 -5.95 -12.73 -9.20
C TRP A 215 -6.97 -12.25 -10.21
N VAL A 216 -6.56 -11.38 -11.14
CA VAL A 216 -7.42 -10.90 -12.22
C VAL A 216 -7.88 -12.06 -13.12
N GLU A 217 -6.96 -12.95 -13.49
CA GLU A 217 -7.25 -14.16 -14.26
C GLU A 217 -8.18 -15.12 -13.49
N GLU A 218 -7.83 -15.47 -12.23
CA GLU A 218 -8.61 -16.41 -11.41
C GLU A 218 -10.03 -15.91 -11.12
N LEU A 219 -10.21 -14.59 -10.97
CA LEU A 219 -11.52 -13.97 -10.74
C LEU A 219 -12.29 -13.70 -12.04
N GLY A 220 -11.66 -13.88 -13.20
CA GLY A 220 -12.24 -13.54 -14.51
C GLY A 220 -12.66 -12.07 -14.58
N LEU A 221 -11.81 -11.18 -14.09
CA LEU A 221 -11.98 -9.72 -14.22
C LEU A 221 -11.40 -9.26 -15.56
N ASP A 222 -12.02 -8.26 -16.17
CA ASP A 222 -11.48 -7.63 -17.37
C ASP A 222 -10.31 -6.69 -16.99
N PRO A 223 -9.07 -6.96 -17.43
CA PRO A 223 -7.93 -6.10 -17.14
C PRO A 223 -8.15 -4.64 -17.57
N GLN A 224 -8.90 -4.39 -18.65
CA GLN A 224 -9.16 -3.03 -19.14
C GLN A 224 -10.06 -2.22 -18.20
N LYS A 225 -10.76 -2.89 -17.26
CA LYS A 225 -11.55 -2.24 -16.22
C LYS A 225 -10.75 -1.91 -14.96
N ILE A 226 -9.51 -2.39 -14.85
CA ILE A 226 -8.68 -2.14 -13.67
C ILE A 226 -7.75 -0.97 -13.95
N VAL A 227 -7.84 0.05 -13.10
CA VAL A 227 -7.09 1.30 -13.21
C VAL A 227 -6.16 1.41 -12.00
N PHE A 228 -4.86 1.50 -12.21
CA PHE A 228 -3.89 1.75 -11.14
C PHE A 228 -3.60 3.24 -11.00
N GLU A 229 -3.80 3.77 -9.80
CA GLU A 229 -3.57 5.17 -9.47
C GLU A 229 -2.15 5.36 -8.94
N VAL A 230 -1.43 6.31 -9.53
CA VAL A 230 -0.09 6.69 -9.09
C VAL A 230 -0.14 8.11 -8.57
N VAL A 231 0.17 8.28 -7.29
CA VAL A 231 0.23 9.60 -6.65
C VAL A 231 1.45 10.37 -7.14
N GLU A 232 1.24 11.64 -7.49
CA GLU A 232 2.27 12.58 -7.92
C GLU A 232 3.43 12.74 -6.91
N THR A 233 3.11 12.78 -5.62
CA THR A 233 4.03 13.16 -4.53
C THR A 233 4.97 12.06 -4.08
N GLU A 234 4.72 10.80 -4.47
CA GLU A 234 5.68 9.72 -4.28
C GLU A 234 6.90 10.07 -5.14
N GLN A 235 7.87 10.79 -4.57
CA GLN A 235 9.09 11.24 -5.23
C GLN A 235 9.83 10.05 -5.82
N VAL A 236 9.46 9.67 -7.05
CA VAL A 236 10.10 8.57 -7.73
C VAL A 236 11.45 9.10 -8.18
N LYS A 237 12.47 8.84 -7.34
CA LYS A 237 13.88 9.17 -7.61
C LYS A 237 14.35 8.63 -8.97
N ASN A 238 13.63 7.65 -9.54
CA ASN A 238 13.90 7.04 -10.83
C ASN A 238 12.61 6.92 -11.68
N VAL A 239 12.25 7.98 -12.41
CA VAL A 239 11.12 7.99 -13.36
C VAL A 239 11.21 6.82 -14.36
N GLY A 240 12.42 6.47 -14.80
CA GLY A 240 12.63 5.33 -15.71
C GLY A 240 12.19 3.99 -15.10
N HIS A 241 12.33 3.81 -13.79
CA HIS A 241 11.81 2.65 -13.07
C HIS A 241 10.29 2.63 -13.05
N LEU A 242 9.65 3.76 -12.70
CA LEU A 242 8.20 3.88 -12.74
C LEU A 242 7.66 3.59 -14.14
N CYS A 243 8.28 4.13 -15.20
CA CYS A 243 7.88 3.82 -16.57
C CYS A 243 7.95 2.31 -16.89
N ARG A 244 8.97 1.58 -16.39
CA ARG A 244 9.04 0.12 -16.56
C ARG A 244 7.91 -0.61 -15.83
N VAL A 245 7.57 -0.18 -14.61
CA VAL A 245 6.45 -0.73 -13.84
C VAL A 245 5.13 -0.51 -14.60
N LEU A 246 4.87 0.71 -15.05
CA LEU A 246 3.62 1.06 -15.74
C LEU A 246 3.51 0.40 -17.12
N ASN A 247 4.63 0.28 -17.85
CA ASN A 247 4.63 -0.45 -19.12
C ASN A 247 4.30 -1.94 -18.90
N HIS A 248 4.83 -2.56 -17.85
CA HIS A 248 4.44 -3.93 -17.50
C HIS A 248 2.94 -4.04 -17.21
N TYR A 249 2.33 -3.07 -16.51
CA TYR A 249 0.88 -3.06 -16.31
C TYR A 249 0.09 -2.94 -17.63
N ARG A 250 0.53 -2.08 -18.54
CA ARG A 250 -0.10 -1.92 -19.86
C ARG A 250 -0.03 -3.18 -20.70
N GLU A 251 1.10 -3.89 -20.66
CA GLU A 251 1.27 -5.18 -21.34
C GLU A 251 0.25 -6.24 -20.86
N GLN A 252 -0.23 -6.11 -19.62
CA GLN A 252 -1.29 -6.96 -19.05
C GLN A 252 -2.71 -6.42 -19.34
N GLY A 253 -2.84 -5.29 -20.02
CA GLY A 253 -4.13 -4.67 -20.37
C GLY A 253 -4.69 -3.70 -19.33
N PHE A 254 -3.98 -3.46 -18.22
CA PHE A 254 -4.42 -2.52 -17.20
C PHE A 254 -4.31 -1.06 -17.65
N LYS A 255 -5.13 -0.21 -17.03
CA LYS A 255 -5.16 1.23 -17.23
C LYS A 255 -4.43 1.95 -16.11
N ILE A 256 -3.94 3.15 -16.38
CA ILE A 256 -3.20 3.96 -15.40
C ILE A 256 -3.90 5.30 -15.20
N ALA A 257 -4.01 5.74 -13.94
CA ALA A 257 -4.41 7.08 -13.56
C ALA A 257 -3.24 7.81 -12.88
N LEU A 258 -3.06 9.09 -13.20
CA LEU A 258 -2.22 9.99 -12.43
C LEU A 258 -3.09 10.70 -11.39
N ASP A 259 -2.72 10.58 -10.11
CA ASP A 259 -3.51 11.05 -8.96
C ASP A 259 -3.01 12.38 -8.40
N ASP A 260 -3.91 13.12 -7.74
CA ASP A 260 -3.66 14.41 -7.07
C ASP A 260 -3.07 15.54 -7.94
N VAL A 261 -3.36 15.55 -9.26
CA VAL A 261 -2.78 16.54 -10.18
C VAL A 261 -3.23 17.95 -9.82
N GLY A 262 -2.26 18.82 -9.54
CA GLY A 262 -2.46 20.24 -9.25
C GLY A 262 -2.24 20.64 -7.79
N SER A 263 -2.05 19.68 -6.88
CA SER A 263 -1.68 19.89 -5.47
C SER A 263 -0.18 20.19 -5.26
N GLY A 264 0.67 20.07 -6.30
CA GLY A 264 2.12 20.24 -6.17
C GLY A 264 2.98 20.09 -7.44
N TYR A 265 4.19 19.53 -7.26
CA TYR A 265 5.34 19.41 -8.18
C TYR A 265 5.13 18.55 -9.46
N SER A 266 3.90 18.34 -9.93
CA SER A 266 3.60 17.68 -11.21
C SER A 266 4.18 18.52 -12.33
N SER A 267 5.39 18.19 -12.75
CA SER A 267 5.84 18.70 -14.03
C SER A 267 4.94 18.05 -15.09
N LEU A 268 4.38 18.85 -15.99
CA LEU A 268 3.73 18.36 -17.22
C LEU A 268 4.61 17.34 -17.97
N LEU A 269 5.92 17.35 -17.73
CA LEU A 269 6.87 16.35 -18.20
C LEU A 269 6.59 14.93 -17.67
N GLN A 270 6.14 14.77 -16.41
CA GLN A 270 5.71 13.48 -15.87
C GLN A 270 4.48 12.96 -16.61
N LEU A 271 3.49 13.82 -16.88
CA LEU A 271 2.31 13.45 -17.66
C LEU A 271 2.71 12.89 -19.04
N LEU A 272 3.62 13.59 -19.72
CA LEU A 272 4.14 13.19 -21.04
C LEU A 272 4.94 11.87 -20.98
N ALA A 273 5.74 11.68 -19.92
CA ALA A 273 6.54 10.47 -19.76
C ALA A 273 5.68 9.25 -19.43
N LEU A 274 4.71 9.42 -18.53
CA LEU A 274 3.90 8.33 -18.01
C LEU A 274 2.78 7.96 -18.97
N ARG A 275 2.20 8.90 -19.72
CA ARG A 275 1.06 8.69 -20.65
C ARG A 275 -0.12 7.94 -19.99
N PRO A 276 -0.70 8.47 -18.90
CA PRO A 276 -1.79 7.81 -18.22
C PRO A 276 -3.07 7.81 -19.07
N ASP A 277 -4.00 6.90 -18.79
CA ASP A 277 -5.33 6.88 -19.40
C ASP A 277 -6.28 7.88 -18.72
N PHE A 278 -6.04 8.14 -17.42
CA PHE A 278 -6.83 9.07 -16.61
C PHE A 278 -5.94 10.10 -15.90
N MET A 279 -6.48 11.30 -15.72
CA MET A 279 -5.88 12.38 -14.94
C MET A 279 -6.88 12.81 -13.86
N LYS A 280 -6.56 12.56 -12.60
CA LYS A 280 -7.39 12.92 -11.45
C LYS A 280 -6.97 14.32 -10.98
N ILE A 281 -7.93 15.25 -11.00
CA ILE A 281 -7.71 16.66 -10.64
C ILE A 281 -8.10 16.84 -9.19
N ASP A 282 -7.11 17.24 -8.40
CA ASP A 282 -7.25 17.35 -6.95
C ASP A 282 -8.32 18.37 -6.53
N ARG A 283 -8.90 18.11 -5.35
CA ARG A 283 -9.93 18.95 -4.74
C ARG A 283 -9.48 20.40 -4.54
N GLU A 284 -8.20 20.69 -4.35
CA GLU A 284 -7.71 22.06 -4.25
C GLU A 284 -8.05 22.91 -5.49
N ILE A 285 -8.10 22.31 -6.68
CA ILE A 285 -8.55 22.98 -7.91
C ILE A 285 -10.09 23.00 -8.01
N ILE A 286 -10.76 21.93 -7.56
CA ILE A 286 -12.21 21.78 -7.72
C ILE A 286 -13.02 22.65 -6.74
N ALA A 287 -12.56 22.77 -5.49
CA ALA A 287 -13.30 23.47 -4.45
C ALA A 287 -13.54 24.95 -4.81
N GLY A 288 -14.80 25.35 -4.94
CA GLY A 288 -15.20 26.72 -5.32
C GLY A 288 -14.79 27.13 -6.74
N ILE A 289 -14.61 26.17 -7.65
CA ILE A 289 -14.24 26.42 -9.05
C ILE A 289 -15.30 27.24 -9.79
N ASP A 290 -16.57 27.15 -9.41
CA ASP A 290 -17.70 27.85 -10.02
C ASP A 290 -17.58 29.38 -9.97
N HIS A 291 -16.86 29.93 -8.98
CA HIS A 291 -16.71 31.38 -8.78
C HIS A 291 -15.25 31.85 -8.68
N THR A 292 -14.27 30.98 -8.97
CA THR A 292 -12.84 31.31 -8.85
C THR A 292 -12.15 31.30 -10.23
N PRO A 293 -12.01 32.45 -10.92
CA PRO A 293 -11.45 32.50 -12.28
C PRO A 293 -10.06 31.89 -12.44
N ALA A 294 -9.20 31.98 -11.41
CA ALA A 294 -7.88 31.37 -11.44
C ALA A 294 -7.95 29.83 -11.52
N LYS A 295 -8.83 29.20 -10.73
CA LYS A 295 -9.04 27.74 -10.75
C LYS A 295 -9.67 27.29 -12.07
N GLN A 296 -10.61 28.08 -12.60
CA GLN A 296 -11.22 27.87 -13.92
C GLN A 296 -10.18 27.86 -15.04
N SER A 297 -9.25 28.84 -15.03
CA SER A 297 -8.16 28.93 -16.00
C SER A 297 -7.23 27.71 -15.94
N VAL A 298 -6.82 27.30 -14.73
CA VAL A 298 -5.98 26.11 -14.52
C VAL A 298 -6.69 24.85 -15.00
N MET A 299 -7.96 24.65 -14.60
CA MET A 299 -8.76 23.51 -15.02
C MET A 299 -8.91 23.43 -16.54
N GLY A 300 -9.20 24.57 -17.19
CA GLY A 300 -9.30 24.64 -18.65
C GLY A 300 -8.00 24.25 -19.35
N ALA A 301 -6.85 24.72 -18.84
CA ALA A 301 -5.54 24.34 -19.37
C ALA A 301 -5.25 22.85 -19.20
N LEU A 302 -5.52 22.28 -18.02
CA LEU A 302 -5.33 20.85 -17.76
C LEU A 302 -6.26 19.99 -18.62
N HIS A 303 -7.52 20.40 -18.76
CA HIS A 303 -8.49 19.71 -19.61
C HIS A 303 -8.07 19.70 -21.08
N GLN A 304 -7.57 20.83 -21.59
CA GLN A 304 -7.04 20.91 -22.95
C GLN A 304 -5.83 19.99 -23.15
N ILE A 305 -4.86 20.04 -22.23
CA ILE A 305 -3.67 19.18 -22.29
C ILE A 305 -4.07 17.70 -22.25
N ALA A 306 -5.02 17.32 -21.40
CA ALA A 306 -5.52 15.96 -21.33
C ALA A 306 -6.17 15.53 -22.65
N GLY A 307 -7.04 16.37 -23.22
CA GLY A 307 -7.69 16.12 -24.51
C GLY A 307 -6.71 15.92 -25.66
N ASP A 308 -5.70 16.79 -25.76
CA ASP A 308 -4.66 16.72 -26.81
C ASP A 308 -3.81 15.43 -26.73
N ASN A 309 -3.79 14.78 -25.56
CA ASN A 309 -3.03 13.55 -25.31
C ASN A 309 -3.92 12.30 -25.15
N GLY A 310 -5.23 12.41 -25.39
CA GLY A 310 -6.17 11.30 -25.26
C GLY A 310 -6.39 10.82 -23.82
N ILE A 311 -6.18 11.70 -22.84
CA ILE A 311 -6.30 11.41 -21.40
C ILE A 311 -7.68 11.83 -20.92
N THR A 312 -8.36 10.96 -20.17
CA THR A 312 -9.68 11.25 -19.60
C THR A 312 -9.54 11.96 -18.26
N VAL A 313 -10.14 13.14 -18.12
CA VAL A 313 -10.09 13.92 -16.87
C VAL A 313 -11.15 13.42 -15.87
N LEU A 314 -10.74 13.22 -14.62
CA LEU A 314 -11.60 12.97 -13.48
C LEU A 314 -11.47 14.13 -12.49
N ALA A 315 -12.54 14.88 -12.25
CA ALA A 315 -12.56 15.93 -11.22
C ALA A 315 -12.95 15.34 -9.86
N GLU A 316 -12.11 15.54 -8.85
CA GLU A 316 -12.29 14.95 -7.52
C GLU A 316 -12.70 15.95 -6.45
N GLY A 317 -13.34 15.43 -5.40
CA GLY A 317 -13.82 16.24 -4.29
C GLY A 317 -14.93 17.20 -4.69
N VAL A 318 -15.81 16.84 -5.63
CA VAL A 318 -17.02 17.62 -5.93
C VAL A 318 -18.00 17.52 -4.76
N GLU A 319 -18.32 18.65 -4.14
CA GLU A 319 -19.16 18.68 -2.94
C GLU A 319 -20.43 19.51 -3.11
N THR A 320 -20.47 20.43 -4.07
CA THR A 320 -21.62 21.30 -4.31
C THR A 320 -22.20 21.13 -5.70
N ARG A 321 -23.51 21.37 -5.84
CA ARG A 321 -24.17 21.40 -7.16
C ARG A 321 -23.59 22.46 -8.08
N ALA A 322 -23.12 23.59 -7.55
CA ALA A 322 -22.52 24.66 -8.34
C ALA A 322 -21.20 24.20 -9.00
N GLU A 323 -20.33 23.52 -8.24
CA GLU A 323 -19.11 22.90 -8.77
C GLU A 323 -19.44 21.87 -9.85
N GLN A 324 -20.38 20.96 -9.58
CA GLN A 324 -20.85 19.96 -10.55
C GLN A 324 -21.31 20.62 -11.86
N GLN A 325 -22.23 21.59 -11.77
CA GLN A 325 -22.80 22.28 -12.94
C GLN A 325 -21.73 22.99 -13.75
N TYR A 326 -20.76 23.64 -13.09
CA TYR A 326 -19.64 24.26 -13.76
C TYR A 326 -18.81 23.23 -14.53
N LEU A 327 -18.41 22.12 -13.87
CA LEU A 327 -17.58 21.08 -14.49
C LEU A 327 -18.29 20.39 -15.66
N GLU A 328 -19.59 20.11 -15.54
CA GLU A 328 -20.41 19.59 -16.62
C GLU A 328 -20.48 20.54 -17.81
N ALA A 329 -20.66 21.84 -17.55
CA ALA A 329 -20.70 22.87 -18.60
C ALA A 329 -19.35 23.01 -19.33
N GLN A 330 -18.23 22.76 -18.62
CA GLN A 330 -16.89 22.72 -19.22
C GLN A 330 -16.59 21.40 -19.95
N GLY A 331 -17.50 20.42 -19.94
CA GLY A 331 -17.33 19.16 -20.65
C GLY A 331 -16.42 18.15 -19.94
N ILE A 332 -16.18 18.33 -18.63
CA ILE A 332 -15.40 17.38 -17.85
C ILE A 332 -16.11 16.03 -17.82
N PRO A 333 -15.45 14.92 -18.19
CA PRO A 333 -16.17 13.68 -18.48
C PRO A 333 -16.54 12.88 -17.23
N LEU A 334 -15.69 12.89 -16.19
CA LEU A 334 -15.89 12.09 -14.98
C LEU A 334 -15.82 12.97 -13.73
N LEU A 335 -16.67 12.66 -12.74
CA LEU A 335 -16.74 13.35 -11.46
C LEU A 335 -16.71 12.36 -10.29
N GLN A 336 -16.05 12.73 -9.20
CA GLN A 336 -16.06 12.00 -7.94
C GLN A 336 -16.14 12.99 -6.77
N GLY A 337 -16.86 12.64 -5.71
CA GLY A 337 -16.96 13.48 -4.52
C GLY A 337 -18.19 13.18 -3.68
N PHE A 338 -18.24 13.77 -2.48
CA PHE A 338 -19.28 13.48 -1.50
C PHE A 338 -20.69 13.89 -1.94
N LEU A 339 -20.80 14.76 -2.95
CA LEU A 339 -22.08 15.06 -3.60
C LEU A 339 -22.74 13.79 -4.18
N PHE A 340 -21.93 12.83 -4.66
CA PHE A 340 -22.40 11.60 -5.31
C PHE A 340 -22.40 10.40 -4.36
N GLY A 341 -21.77 10.53 -3.19
CA GLY A 341 -21.74 9.48 -2.18
C GLY A 341 -20.39 9.41 -1.49
N LYS A 342 -20.40 9.05 -0.20
CA LYS A 342 -19.17 8.84 0.57
C LYS A 342 -18.63 7.42 0.35
N PRO A 343 -17.32 7.19 0.58
CA PRO A 343 -16.75 5.84 0.56
C PRO A 343 -17.49 4.89 1.50
N SER A 344 -18.03 3.79 0.96
CA SER A 344 -18.85 2.83 1.70
C SER A 344 -18.41 1.38 1.42
N PRO A 345 -18.44 0.47 2.40
CA PRO A 345 -18.19 -0.96 2.14
C PRO A 345 -19.26 -1.57 1.22
N ASP A 346 -20.45 -0.97 1.19
CA ASP A 346 -21.58 -1.36 0.33
C ASP A 346 -21.83 -0.25 -0.69
N PRO A 347 -21.36 -0.41 -1.95
CA PRO A 347 -21.51 0.60 -2.98
C PRO A 347 -22.98 0.73 -3.37
N ALA A 348 -23.49 1.97 -3.41
CA ALA A 348 -24.84 2.23 -3.89
C ALA A 348 -24.96 1.80 -5.37
N PRO A 349 -26.06 1.14 -5.78
CA PRO A 349 -26.24 0.70 -7.15
C PRO A 349 -26.57 1.85 -8.11
N LYS A 350 -27.00 3.00 -7.57
CA LYS A 350 -27.35 4.24 -8.30
C LYS A 350 -27.03 5.45 -7.42
N ILE A 351 -26.76 6.58 -8.08
CA ILE A 351 -26.60 7.87 -7.41
C ILE A 351 -27.91 8.65 -7.56
N GLU A 352 -28.47 9.10 -6.44
CA GLU A 352 -29.62 10.02 -6.42
C GLU A 352 -29.08 11.43 -6.15
N VAL A 353 -28.90 12.22 -7.20
CA VAL A 353 -28.51 13.63 -7.05
C VAL A 353 -29.81 14.45 -6.94
N THR A 354 -30.30 14.70 -5.72
CA THR A 354 -31.50 15.54 -5.42
C THR A 354 -31.24 17.03 -5.35
#